data_AF-A0A7V3NDD8-F1
#
_entry.id   AF-A0A7V3NDD8-F1
#
_cell.length_a   1.000
_cell.length_b   1.000
_cell.length_c   1.000
_cell.angle_alpha   90.00
_cell.angle_beta   90.00
_cell.angle_gamma   90.00
#
_symmetry.space_group_name_H-M   'P 1'
#
loop_
_entity.id
_entity.type
_entity.pdbx_description
1 polymer ?
#
loop_
_entity_poly.entity_id
_entity_poly.type
_entity_poly.pdbx_seq_one_letter_code
_entity_poly.pdbx_strand_id
1 'polypeptide(L)'
;GTVTSDYHGFLGARPQLVESLRRLEAAQPDLLVPSHGQLIQAPRRAIETLLRRLEVCYDKYVAISALRHYFPKMFAEYAGRPDHMPIRPGKPAPECLRHFGTTWVLVSQDKAAWVMDCGSPQVVQQLRALLDKGEIRSIEALWITHYHDDHVDGVPAFQQAFSCPVLAERHVTEVISNPLAWRLPCISPHAIRVDRVLSDGQSWSWHEFRMTAYHFPGQTLYHGGLLAESGPLRMFFVGDSFTMAGIDDYCAHNRNWLGRGVGFDRCLELLERIGPTHLFNPHVDQAFDFTPEQYRFMRENLSQREKLFGELFPWDHPNYGTDECWVRCFPYEQKVQPGAIAGLDVVVTNHSAVPQAAACRPVPPRAWKSGPQPWVEGKLAPKQEGRLALRIAIPAQLPAGRHVLPVDIRYGQLVLPQWTEAILVV
;
A
#
# COMPACT_ATOMS: atom_id res chain seq x y z
N GLY A 1 -16.08 -1.08 22.40
CA GLY A 1 -15.43 -0.64 21.16
C GLY A 1 -14.84 -1.87 20.50
N THR A 2 -15.10 -2.06 19.22
CA THR A 2 -14.48 -3.15 18.45
C THR A 2 -13.02 -2.77 18.25
N VAL A 3 -12.10 -3.56 18.80
CA VAL A 3 -10.66 -3.39 18.56
C VAL A 3 -10.40 -3.90 17.15
N THR A 4 -9.96 -3.05 16.23
CA THR A 4 -9.27 -3.53 15.03
C THR A 4 -7.93 -4.07 15.50
N SER A 5 -7.74 -5.38 15.40
CA SER A 5 -6.39 -5.95 15.38
C SER A 5 -5.83 -5.79 13.97
N ASP A 6 -4.53 -5.58 13.86
CA ASP A 6 -3.78 -5.50 12.59
C ASP A 6 -3.79 -4.14 11.86
N TYR A 7 -3.33 -4.09 10.61
CA TYR A 7 -3.11 -2.88 9.80
C TYR A 7 -4.37 -2.12 9.34
N HIS A 8 -5.57 -2.58 9.74
CA HIS A 8 -6.88 -2.05 9.37
C HIS A 8 -7.29 -0.79 10.15
N GLY A 9 -6.59 0.33 9.96
CA GLY A 9 -6.62 1.42 10.94
C GLY A 9 -6.44 2.85 10.44
N PHE A 10 -7.09 3.29 9.36
CA PHE A 10 -7.11 4.72 9.03
C PHE A 10 -7.94 5.50 10.05
N LEU A 11 -7.29 6.39 10.79
CA LEU A 11 -7.88 7.10 11.95
C LEU A 11 -8.46 6.16 13.03
N GLY A 12 -7.96 4.93 13.17
CA GLY A 12 -8.44 3.97 14.17
C GLY A 12 -8.27 4.44 15.63
N ALA A 13 -7.25 5.26 15.89
CA ALA A 13 -7.01 5.87 17.21
C ALA A 13 -7.78 7.18 17.47
N ARG A 14 -8.72 7.55 16.57
CA ARG A 14 -9.50 8.78 16.66
C ARG A 14 -10.24 8.93 17.99
N PRO A 15 -10.94 7.92 18.54
CA PRO A 15 -11.60 8.06 19.84
C PRO A 15 -10.63 8.42 20.99
N GLN A 16 -9.45 7.81 21.01
CA GLN A 16 -8.40 8.08 22.00
C GLN A 16 -7.84 9.49 21.85
N LEU A 17 -7.63 9.95 20.61
CA LEU A 17 -7.21 11.33 20.33
C LEU A 17 -8.27 12.34 20.78
N VAL A 18 -9.55 12.09 20.47
CA VAL A 18 -10.67 12.94 20.90
C VAL A 18 -10.71 13.05 22.42
N GLU A 19 -10.63 11.93 23.13
CA GLU A 19 -10.60 11.92 24.59
C GLU A 19 -9.39 12.70 25.14
N SER A 20 -8.20 12.49 24.58
CA SER A 20 -7.00 13.24 24.98
C SER A 20 -7.17 14.76 24.79
N LEU A 21 -7.77 15.18 23.68
CA LEU A 21 -8.02 16.59 23.39
C LEU A 21 -9.07 17.19 24.34
N ARG A 22 -10.11 16.42 24.70
CA ARG A 22 -11.12 16.86 25.70
C ARG A 22 -10.52 17.00 27.10
N ARG A 23 -9.56 16.16 27.47
CA ARG A 23 -8.81 16.32 28.73
C ARG A 23 -7.96 17.59 28.73
N LEU A 24 -7.32 17.93 27.62
CA LEU A 24 -6.61 19.21 27.46
C LEU A 24 -7.58 20.40 27.55
N GLU A 25 -8.74 20.32 26.91
CA GLU A 25 -9.77 21.37 26.98
C GLU A 25 -10.29 21.57 28.40
N ALA A 26 -10.54 20.49 29.15
CA ALA A 26 -11.01 20.51 30.54
C ALA A 26 -9.99 21.13 31.51
N ALA A 27 -8.69 21.06 31.19
CA ALA A 27 -7.65 21.72 31.97
C ALA A 27 -7.59 23.24 31.76
N GLN A 28 -8.38 23.80 30.82
CA GLN A 28 -8.47 25.23 30.51
C GLN A 28 -7.12 25.93 30.34
N PRO A 29 -6.18 25.39 29.52
CA PRO A 29 -4.89 26.04 29.33
C PRO A 29 -5.03 27.36 28.56
N ASP A 30 -4.23 28.35 28.94
CA ASP A 30 -4.09 29.60 28.20
C ASP A 30 -3.21 29.45 26.95
N LEU A 31 -2.33 28.44 26.94
CA LEU A 31 -1.34 28.21 25.89
C LEU A 31 -1.06 26.71 25.71
N LEU A 32 -0.97 26.23 24.47
CA LEU A 32 -0.36 24.92 24.16
C LEU A 32 0.98 25.12 23.47
N VAL A 33 1.97 24.35 23.92
CA VAL A 33 3.35 24.34 23.39
C VAL A 33 3.63 22.95 22.82
N PRO A 34 3.32 22.69 21.53
CA PRO A 34 3.57 21.39 20.94
C PRO A 34 5.07 21.17 20.72
N SER A 35 5.52 19.91 20.73
CA SER A 35 6.91 19.56 20.40
C SER A 35 7.32 19.99 18.98
N HIS A 36 6.34 20.16 18.09
CA HIS A 36 6.52 20.64 16.72
C HIS A 36 5.40 21.61 16.33
N GLY A 37 5.71 22.58 15.47
CA GLY A 37 4.76 23.57 14.98
C GLY A 37 4.76 24.86 15.82
N GLN A 38 3.65 25.60 15.74
CA GLN A 38 3.52 26.92 16.36
C GLN A 38 2.90 26.82 17.76
N LEU A 39 3.22 27.81 18.60
CA LEU A 39 2.53 28.05 19.87
C LEU A 39 1.04 28.33 19.62
N ILE A 40 0.16 27.68 20.38
CA ILE A 40 -1.30 27.82 20.21
C ILE A 40 -1.86 28.68 21.34
N GLN A 41 -2.11 29.95 21.03
CA GLN A 41 -2.61 30.95 21.98
C GLN A 41 -4.13 30.87 22.25
N ALA A 42 -4.87 30.12 21.43
CA ALA A 42 -6.30 29.89 21.62
C ALA A 42 -6.59 28.37 21.68
N PRO A 43 -6.19 27.67 22.76
CA PRO A 43 -6.25 26.21 22.84
C PRO A 43 -7.62 25.61 22.54
N ARG A 44 -8.67 26.14 23.18
CA ARG A 44 -10.05 25.67 22.97
C ARG A 44 -10.48 25.73 21.50
N ARG A 45 -10.27 26.88 20.85
CA ARG A 45 -10.63 27.08 19.43
C ARG A 45 -9.84 26.13 18.52
N ALA A 46 -8.56 25.90 18.82
CA ALA A 46 -7.72 24.99 18.05
C ALA A 46 -8.19 23.53 18.20
N ILE A 47 -8.49 23.09 19.43
CA ILE A 47 -9.04 21.76 19.72
C ILE A 47 -10.38 21.57 19.00
N GLU A 48 -11.33 22.50 19.15
CA GLU A 48 -12.64 22.45 18.47
C GLU A 48 -12.48 22.38 16.95
N THR A 49 -11.52 23.12 16.38
CA THR A 49 -11.23 23.10 14.94
C THR A 49 -10.70 21.75 14.48
N LEU A 50 -9.74 21.16 15.22
CA LEU A 50 -9.18 19.86 14.91
C LEU A 50 -10.25 18.76 15.00
N LEU A 51 -11.05 18.75 16.08
CA LEU A 51 -12.12 17.78 16.27
C LEU A 51 -13.14 17.83 15.11
N ARG A 52 -13.57 19.03 14.70
CA ARG A 52 -14.48 19.20 13.56
C ARG A 52 -13.87 18.68 12.26
N ARG A 53 -12.60 18.99 12.00
CA ARG A 53 -11.91 18.54 10.78
C ARG A 53 -11.75 17.02 10.74
N LEU A 54 -11.37 16.40 11.86
CA LEU A 54 -11.24 14.95 11.98
C LEU A 54 -12.56 14.24 11.72
N GLU A 55 -13.68 14.78 12.23
CA GLU A 55 -15.01 14.22 11.98
C GLU A 55 -15.35 14.21 10.49
N VAL A 56 -15.19 15.35 9.81
CA VAL A 56 -15.47 15.47 8.37
C VAL A 56 -14.53 14.58 7.54
N CYS A 57 -13.25 14.50 7.91
CA CYS A 57 -12.29 13.62 7.23
C CYS A 57 -12.68 12.14 7.38
N TYR A 58 -13.10 11.72 8.57
CA TYR A 58 -13.50 10.35 8.83
C TYR A 58 -14.81 10.00 8.10
N ASP A 59 -15.81 10.89 8.10
CA ASP A 59 -17.06 10.71 7.34
C ASP A 59 -16.77 10.51 5.84
N LYS A 60 -15.90 11.34 5.25
CA LYS A 60 -15.52 11.19 3.84
C LYS A 60 -14.73 9.92 3.53
N TYR A 61 -13.84 9.51 4.44
CA TYR A 61 -13.16 8.23 4.35
C TYR A 61 -14.17 7.06 4.36
N VAL A 62 -15.09 7.05 5.32
CA VAL A 62 -16.11 5.99 5.44
C VAL A 62 -17.04 5.94 4.22
N ALA A 63 -17.39 7.09 3.63
CA ALA A 63 -18.30 7.19 2.50
C ALA A 63 -17.94 6.34 1.27
N ILE A 64 -16.67 5.97 1.11
CA ILE A 64 -16.20 5.08 0.03
C ILE A 64 -15.29 3.95 0.54
N SER A 65 -15.30 3.65 1.84
CA SER A 65 -14.38 2.65 2.40
C SER A 65 -14.85 1.22 2.12
N ALA A 66 -13.91 0.38 1.67
CA ALA A 66 -14.06 -1.06 1.57
C ALA A 66 -14.28 -1.74 2.93
N LEU A 67 -13.84 -1.12 4.04
CA LEU A 67 -14.07 -1.68 5.38
C LEU A 67 -15.55 -1.80 5.74
N ARG A 68 -16.44 -1.05 5.08
CA ARG A 68 -17.89 -1.22 5.26
C ARG A 68 -18.39 -2.57 4.76
N HIS A 69 -17.68 -3.17 3.79
CA HIS A 69 -17.94 -4.54 3.32
C HIS A 69 -17.38 -5.57 4.30
N TYR A 70 -16.11 -5.43 4.70
CA TYR A 70 -15.43 -6.40 5.57
C TYR A 70 -15.96 -6.39 7.02
N PHE A 71 -16.26 -5.21 7.56
CA PHE A 71 -16.64 -5.02 8.95
C PHE A 71 -17.95 -4.22 9.09
N PRO A 72 -19.09 -4.67 8.54
CA PRO A 72 -20.31 -3.88 8.48
C PRO A 72 -20.83 -3.45 9.86
N LYS A 73 -20.59 -4.25 10.90
CA LYS A 73 -20.96 -3.92 12.29
C LYS A 73 -20.21 -2.71 12.85
N MET A 74 -18.98 -2.47 12.39
CA MET A 74 -18.17 -1.33 12.81
C MET A 74 -18.70 -0.01 12.23
N PHE A 75 -19.41 -0.07 11.11
CA PHE A 75 -19.92 1.10 10.38
C PHE A 75 -21.45 1.16 10.38
N ALA A 76 -22.11 0.54 11.36
CA ALA A 76 -23.57 0.45 11.43
C ALA A 76 -24.25 1.83 11.45
N GLU A 77 -23.62 2.85 12.04
CA GLU A 77 -24.13 4.24 12.07
C GLU A 77 -24.18 4.91 10.68
N TYR A 78 -23.43 4.39 9.70
CA TYR A 78 -23.37 4.91 8.34
C TYR A 78 -24.26 4.14 7.37
N ALA A 79 -24.88 3.04 7.81
CA ALA A 79 -25.69 2.18 6.96
C ALA A 79 -26.91 2.93 6.40
N GLY A 80 -27.10 2.87 5.08
CA GLY A 80 -28.24 3.50 4.40
C GLY A 80 -28.17 5.03 4.25
N ARG A 81 -27.06 5.67 4.66
CA ARG A 81 -26.90 7.11 4.46
C ARG A 81 -26.85 7.48 2.97
N PRO A 82 -27.60 8.51 2.53
CA PRO A 82 -27.69 8.88 1.11
C PRO A 82 -26.43 9.61 0.59
N ASP A 83 -25.63 10.18 1.48
CA ASP A 83 -24.37 10.87 1.19
C ASP A 83 -23.15 9.93 1.23
N HIS A 84 -23.39 8.63 1.35
CA HIS A 84 -22.40 7.57 1.33
C HIS A 84 -22.63 6.68 0.10
N MET A 85 -21.55 6.16 -0.50
CA MET A 85 -21.71 5.30 -1.66
C MET A 85 -22.45 4.02 -1.26
N PRO A 86 -23.52 3.62 -1.98
CA PRO A 86 -24.23 2.38 -1.70
C PRO A 86 -23.33 1.17 -1.99
N ILE A 87 -23.45 0.13 -1.17
CA ILE A 87 -22.75 -1.13 -1.37
C ILE A 87 -23.42 -1.87 -2.53
N ARG A 88 -22.63 -2.29 -3.52
CA ARG A 88 -23.13 -3.02 -4.68
C ARG A 88 -23.65 -4.40 -4.28
N PRO A 89 -24.74 -4.90 -4.91
CA PRO A 89 -24.98 -6.32 -4.88
C PRO A 89 -23.83 -7.00 -5.62
N GLY A 90 -23.24 -8.03 -5.01
CA GLY A 90 -22.31 -8.89 -5.73
C GLY A 90 -23.04 -9.67 -6.83
N LYS A 91 -22.26 -10.28 -7.71
CA LYS A 91 -22.75 -11.09 -8.83
C LYS A 91 -21.95 -12.38 -8.95
N PRO A 92 -22.54 -13.44 -9.51
CA PRO A 92 -21.85 -14.71 -9.65
C PRO A 92 -20.57 -14.56 -10.48
N ALA A 93 -19.53 -15.26 -10.07
CA ALA A 93 -18.32 -15.41 -10.87
C ALA A 93 -18.61 -16.26 -12.14
N PRO A 94 -18.00 -15.96 -13.30
CA PRO A 94 -18.08 -16.81 -14.48
C PRO A 94 -17.59 -18.26 -14.22
N GLU A 95 -18.16 -19.24 -14.92
CA GLU A 95 -17.86 -20.67 -14.73
C GLU A 95 -16.38 -21.06 -14.96
N CYS A 96 -15.64 -20.22 -15.70
CA CYS A 96 -14.20 -20.36 -15.91
C CYS A 96 -13.35 -20.02 -14.67
N LEU A 97 -13.96 -19.62 -13.55
CA LEU A 97 -13.25 -19.29 -12.33
C LEU A 97 -13.44 -20.34 -11.23
N ARG A 98 -12.39 -20.53 -10.43
CA ARG A 98 -12.44 -21.16 -9.11
C ARG A 98 -11.89 -20.18 -8.09
N HIS A 99 -12.37 -20.28 -6.86
CA HIS A 99 -11.94 -19.42 -5.76
C HIS A 99 -11.82 -20.23 -4.48
N PHE A 100 -10.73 -20.03 -3.75
CA PHE A 100 -10.51 -20.60 -2.44
C PHE A 100 -9.47 -19.77 -1.69
N GLY A 101 -9.78 -19.43 -0.44
CA GLY A 101 -8.94 -18.51 0.35
C GLY A 101 -8.76 -17.18 -0.38
N THR A 102 -7.51 -16.74 -0.53
CA THR A 102 -7.11 -15.51 -1.25
C THR A 102 -6.72 -15.78 -2.71
N THR A 103 -7.15 -16.90 -3.31
CA THR A 103 -6.71 -17.30 -4.65
C THR A 103 -7.87 -17.42 -5.61
N TRP A 104 -7.80 -16.67 -6.71
CA TRP A 104 -8.60 -16.90 -7.91
C TRP A 104 -7.82 -17.77 -8.90
N VAL A 105 -8.51 -18.71 -9.54
CA VAL A 105 -7.95 -19.54 -10.61
C VAL A 105 -8.80 -19.37 -11.85
N LEU A 106 -8.20 -18.86 -12.91
CA LEU A 106 -8.80 -18.81 -14.24
C LEU A 106 -8.50 -20.11 -14.98
N VAL A 107 -9.55 -20.76 -15.48
CA VAL A 107 -9.49 -22.06 -16.16
C VAL A 107 -9.94 -21.89 -17.60
N SER A 108 -9.07 -22.26 -18.54
CA SER A 108 -9.37 -22.25 -19.97
C SER A 108 -10.30 -23.37 -20.42
N GLN A 109 -10.84 -23.27 -21.63
CA GLN A 109 -11.66 -24.31 -22.26
C GLN A 109 -10.95 -25.66 -22.37
N ASP A 110 -9.64 -25.67 -22.59
CA ASP A 110 -8.82 -26.89 -22.63
C ASP A 110 -8.31 -27.34 -21.25
N LYS A 111 -8.79 -26.67 -20.19
CA LYS A 111 -8.56 -26.94 -18.76
C LYS A 111 -7.16 -26.58 -18.24
N ALA A 112 -6.44 -25.69 -18.90
CA ALA A 112 -5.25 -25.07 -18.31
C ALA A 112 -5.64 -24.03 -17.25
N ALA A 113 -4.84 -23.95 -16.18
CA ALA A 113 -5.09 -23.06 -15.06
C ALA A 113 -4.07 -21.92 -14.99
N TRP A 114 -4.57 -20.71 -14.80
CA TRP A 114 -3.81 -19.51 -14.45
C TRP A 114 -4.19 -19.09 -13.03
N VAL A 115 -3.23 -19.17 -12.12
CA VAL A 115 -3.44 -18.95 -10.68
C VAL A 115 -3.11 -17.51 -10.33
N MET A 116 -3.87 -16.90 -9.43
CA MET A 116 -3.62 -15.56 -8.90
C MET A 116 -3.41 -15.65 -7.40
N ASP A 117 -2.24 -15.20 -6.97
CA ASP A 117 -1.77 -15.23 -5.59
C ASP A 117 -1.70 -16.64 -4.97
N CYS A 118 -0.88 -16.78 -3.95
CA CYS A 118 -0.75 -18.01 -3.19
C CYS A 118 -0.36 -17.65 -1.74
N GLY A 119 -1.36 -17.28 -0.95
CA GLY A 119 -1.17 -16.88 0.45
C GLY A 119 -0.73 -17.99 1.40
N SER A 120 -1.00 -19.26 1.05
CA SER A 120 -0.71 -20.37 1.95
C SER A 120 -0.48 -21.69 1.22
N PRO A 121 0.25 -22.66 1.80
CA PRO A 121 0.45 -23.98 1.21
C PRO A 121 -0.85 -24.77 0.94
N GLN A 122 -1.97 -24.38 1.56
CA GLN A 122 -3.30 -24.96 1.31
C GLN A 122 -3.75 -24.73 -0.14
N VAL A 123 -3.36 -23.62 -0.76
CA VAL A 123 -3.60 -23.34 -2.19
C VAL A 123 -3.02 -24.44 -3.08
N VAL A 124 -1.79 -24.88 -2.78
CA VAL A 124 -1.14 -25.98 -3.50
C VAL A 124 -1.92 -27.29 -3.39
N GLN A 125 -2.50 -27.56 -2.21
CA GLN A 125 -3.32 -28.76 -1.99
C GLN A 125 -4.63 -28.70 -2.79
N GLN A 126 -5.30 -27.54 -2.82
CA GLN A 126 -6.52 -27.33 -3.61
C GLN A 126 -6.25 -27.51 -5.12
N LEU A 127 -5.15 -26.94 -5.61
CA LEU A 127 -4.74 -27.08 -7.01
C LEU A 127 -4.45 -28.54 -7.39
N ARG A 128 -3.79 -29.31 -6.52
CA ARG A 128 -3.62 -30.76 -6.72
C ARG A 128 -4.95 -31.50 -6.76
N ALA A 129 -5.88 -31.16 -5.87
CA ALA A 129 -7.21 -31.77 -5.88
C ALA A 129 -7.98 -31.48 -7.18
N LEU A 130 -7.83 -30.28 -7.77
CA LEU A 130 -8.42 -29.96 -9.08
C LEU A 130 -7.78 -30.76 -10.22
N LEU A 131 -6.46 -31.00 -10.18
CA LEU A 131 -5.77 -31.87 -11.13
C LEU A 131 -6.25 -33.32 -11.00
N ASP A 132 -6.32 -33.86 -9.78
CA ASP A 132 -6.72 -35.25 -9.51
C ASP A 132 -8.16 -35.53 -9.96
N LYS A 133 -9.06 -34.55 -9.82
CA LYS A 133 -10.45 -34.63 -10.31
C LYS A 133 -10.57 -34.41 -11.83
N GLY A 134 -9.50 -34.00 -12.50
CA GLY A 134 -9.52 -33.63 -13.92
C GLY A 134 -10.35 -32.39 -14.22
N GLU A 135 -10.58 -31.53 -13.22
CA GLU A 135 -11.20 -30.22 -13.39
C GLU A 135 -10.25 -29.26 -14.10
N ILE A 136 -8.95 -29.37 -13.79
CA ILE A 136 -7.85 -28.74 -14.53
C ILE A 136 -6.90 -29.83 -15.04
N ARG A 137 -6.15 -29.56 -16.11
CA ARG A 137 -5.16 -30.47 -16.73
C ARG A 137 -3.73 -30.01 -16.53
N SER A 138 -3.51 -28.70 -16.43
CA SER A 138 -2.20 -28.08 -16.24
C SER A 138 -2.34 -26.82 -15.38
N ILE A 139 -1.24 -26.43 -14.76
CA ILE A 139 -1.08 -25.13 -14.11
C ILE A 139 0.04 -24.43 -14.86
N GLU A 140 -0.26 -23.33 -15.53
CA GLU A 140 0.64 -22.72 -16.52
C GLU A 140 1.25 -21.41 -16.08
N ALA A 141 0.71 -20.79 -15.04
CA ALA A 141 1.25 -19.56 -14.49
C ALA A 141 0.74 -19.28 -13.07
N LEU A 142 1.54 -18.50 -12.34
CA LEU A 142 1.14 -17.80 -11.13
C LEU A 142 1.30 -16.30 -11.35
N TRP A 143 0.24 -15.53 -11.22
CA TRP A 143 0.26 -14.07 -11.16
C TRP A 143 0.24 -13.60 -9.72
N ILE A 144 1.11 -12.67 -9.35
CA ILE A 144 1.11 -12.01 -8.04
C ILE A 144 0.50 -10.61 -8.17
N THR A 145 -0.57 -10.34 -7.43
CA THR A 145 -1.24 -9.04 -7.43
C THR A 145 -0.47 -8.03 -6.60
N HIS A 146 -0.03 -8.38 -5.38
CA HIS A 146 0.71 -7.49 -4.48
C HIS A 146 1.50 -8.28 -3.43
N TYR A 147 2.23 -7.58 -2.55
CA TYR A 147 3.29 -8.16 -1.71
C TYR A 147 2.85 -8.61 -0.31
N HIS A 148 1.59 -8.41 0.08
CA HIS A 148 1.14 -8.76 1.44
C HIS A 148 1.24 -10.27 1.68
N ASP A 149 1.58 -10.64 2.91
CA ASP A 149 1.89 -12.00 3.34
C ASP A 149 0.78 -13.01 3.02
N ASP A 150 -0.47 -12.64 3.25
CA ASP A 150 -1.68 -13.41 2.94
C ASP A 150 -1.94 -13.65 1.44
N HIS A 151 -1.11 -13.10 0.56
CA HIS A 151 -1.11 -13.36 -0.89
C HIS A 151 0.16 -14.06 -1.38
N VAL A 152 1.26 -14.01 -0.62
CA VAL A 152 2.57 -14.45 -1.12
C VAL A 152 3.31 -15.47 -0.24
N ASP A 153 2.90 -15.71 1.00
CA ASP A 153 3.59 -16.63 1.93
C ASP A 153 3.59 -18.09 1.46
N GLY A 154 2.60 -18.51 0.67
CA GLY A 154 2.54 -19.84 0.07
C GLY A 154 3.36 -19.98 -1.22
N VAL A 155 3.87 -18.90 -1.81
CA VAL A 155 4.56 -18.93 -3.11
C VAL A 155 5.81 -19.82 -3.10
N PRO A 156 6.66 -19.85 -2.05
CA PRO A 156 7.77 -20.80 -2.02
C PRO A 156 7.33 -22.27 -2.14
N ALA A 157 6.23 -22.64 -1.48
CA ALA A 157 5.66 -23.99 -1.59
C ALA A 157 5.07 -24.23 -2.98
N PHE A 158 4.45 -23.22 -3.58
CA PHE A 158 3.95 -23.28 -4.96
C PHE A 158 5.08 -23.53 -5.97
N GLN A 159 6.19 -22.77 -5.89
CA GLN A 159 7.34 -22.92 -6.79
C GLN A 159 8.05 -24.26 -6.64
N GLN A 160 7.98 -24.88 -5.46
CA GLN A 160 8.46 -26.25 -5.25
C GLN A 160 7.53 -27.30 -5.85
N ALA A 161 6.20 -27.05 -5.83
CA ALA A 161 5.20 -28.01 -6.24
C ALA A 161 4.93 -28.01 -7.76
N PHE A 162 5.07 -26.86 -8.41
CA PHE A 162 4.68 -26.68 -9.82
C PHE A 162 5.80 -26.04 -10.63
N SER A 163 6.05 -26.57 -11.83
CA SER A 163 7.04 -26.05 -12.77
C SER A 163 6.38 -25.11 -13.78
N CYS A 164 5.92 -23.95 -13.32
CA CYS A 164 5.34 -22.91 -14.16
C CYS A 164 5.90 -21.51 -13.80
N PRO A 165 5.86 -20.55 -14.74
CA PRO A 165 6.36 -19.20 -14.49
C PRO A 165 5.54 -18.44 -13.43
N VAL A 166 6.25 -17.72 -12.56
CA VAL A 166 5.68 -16.65 -11.73
C VAL A 166 5.81 -15.32 -12.46
N LEU A 167 4.71 -14.57 -12.51
CA LEU A 167 4.60 -13.28 -13.17
C LEU A 167 4.11 -12.23 -12.20
N ALA A 168 4.62 -11.01 -12.34
CA ALA A 168 4.15 -9.86 -11.59
C ALA A 168 4.41 -8.57 -12.39
N GLU A 169 3.67 -7.50 -12.05
CA GLU A 169 4.00 -6.17 -12.54
C GLU A 169 5.33 -5.68 -11.92
N ARG A 170 6.05 -4.80 -12.61
CA ARG A 170 7.37 -4.29 -12.21
C ARG A 170 7.42 -3.81 -10.76
N HIS A 171 6.48 -2.99 -10.30
CA HIS A 171 6.49 -2.41 -8.96
C HIS A 171 6.26 -3.47 -7.89
N VAL A 172 5.41 -4.46 -8.17
CA VAL A 172 5.23 -5.63 -7.29
C VAL A 172 6.53 -6.43 -7.19
N THR A 173 7.18 -6.67 -8.34
CA THR A 173 8.44 -7.41 -8.45
C THR A 173 9.56 -6.78 -7.61
N GLU A 174 9.67 -5.45 -7.59
CA GLU A 174 10.66 -4.72 -6.81
C GLU A 174 10.61 -5.05 -5.31
N VAL A 175 9.39 -5.30 -4.79
CA VAL A 175 9.18 -5.66 -3.38
C VAL A 175 9.42 -7.15 -3.17
N ILE A 176 8.68 -8.02 -3.87
CA ILE A 176 8.67 -9.45 -3.57
C ILE A 176 9.99 -10.16 -3.90
N SER A 177 10.82 -9.60 -4.79
CA SER A 177 12.13 -10.18 -5.12
C SER A 177 13.20 -9.91 -4.06
N ASN A 178 13.02 -8.88 -3.22
CA ASN A 178 13.95 -8.52 -2.16
C ASN A 178 13.22 -7.83 -0.98
N PRO A 179 12.35 -8.56 -0.25
CA PRO A 179 11.46 -7.95 0.72
C PRO A 179 12.18 -7.25 1.87
N LEU A 180 13.34 -7.76 2.29
CA LEU A 180 14.13 -7.14 3.37
C LEU A 180 14.69 -5.76 3.02
N ALA A 181 14.76 -5.40 1.73
CA ALA A 181 15.12 -4.05 1.33
C ALA A 181 14.01 -3.02 1.59
N TRP A 182 12.83 -3.46 2.03
CA TRP A 182 11.64 -2.64 2.24
C TRP A 182 11.18 -2.69 3.69
N ARG A 183 10.61 -1.57 4.15
CA ARG A 183 9.85 -1.47 5.40
C ARG A 183 8.40 -1.14 5.03
N LEU A 184 7.63 -2.17 4.75
CA LEU A 184 6.23 -2.08 4.33
C LEU A 184 5.36 -2.94 5.26
N PRO A 185 4.09 -2.59 5.47
CA PRO A 185 3.19 -3.35 6.35
C PRO A 185 2.88 -4.72 5.73
N CYS A 186 2.73 -5.75 6.57
CA CYS A 186 2.37 -7.12 6.17
C CYS A 186 3.27 -7.72 5.08
N ILE A 187 4.54 -7.30 5.04
CA ILE A 187 5.48 -7.82 4.04
C ILE A 187 5.94 -9.24 4.41
N SER A 188 5.82 -10.17 3.47
CA SER A 188 6.42 -11.50 3.61
C SER A 188 7.95 -11.40 3.62
N PRO A 189 8.67 -12.12 4.50
CA PRO A 189 10.13 -12.14 4.48
C PRO A 189 10.70 -13.01 3.34
N HIS A 190 9.86 -13.75 2.62
CA HIS A 190 10.29 -14.67 1.59
C HIS A 190 10.59 -13.96 0.28
N ALA A 191 11.84 -14.06 -0.20
CA ALA A 191 12.19 -13.61 -1.55
C ALA A 191 11.59 -14.57 -2.59
N ILE A 192 10.84 -14.01 -3.53
CA ILE A 192 10.15 -14.75 -4.58
C ILE A 192 10.91 -14.60 -5.89
N ARG A 193 11.18 -15.72 -6.56
CA ARG A 193 11.73 -15.70 -7.92
C ARG A 193 10.61 -15.36 -8.90
N VAL A 194 10.64 -14.16 -9.48
CA VAL A 194 9.73 -13.76 -10.57
C VAL A 194 10.37 -14.14 -11.90
N ASP A 195 9.71 -15.00 -12.67
CA ASP A 195 10.23 -15.50 -13.95
C ASP A 195 9.92 -14.54 -15.12
N ARG A 196 8.81 -13.78 -15.04
CA ARG A 196 8.45 -12.75 -16.02
C ARG A 196 7.98 -11.47 -15.35
N VAL A 197 8.73 -10.40 -15.54
CA VAL A 197 8.37 -9.05 -15.08
C VAL A 197 7.59 -8.34 -16.19
N LEU A 198 6.37 -7.92 -15.87
CA LEU A 198 5.46 -7.29 -16.82
C LEU A 198 5.40 -5.77 -16.61
N SER A 199 5.23 -5.03 -17.70
CA SER A 199 5.09 -3.57 -17.67
C SER A 199 3.61 -3.16 -17.72
N ASP A 200 3.31 -1.95 -17.25
CA ASP A 200 1.98 -1.35 -17.33
C ASP A 200 1.41 -1.36 -18.77
N GLY A 201 0.23 -1.94 -18.94
CA GLY A 201 -0.47 -2.09 -20.23
C GLY A 201 0.06 -3.21 -21.13
N GLN A 202 0.99 -4.05 -20.66
CA GLN A 202 1.53 -5.13 -21.48
C GLN A 202 0.48 -6.24 -21.68
N SER A 203 0.12 -6.52 -22.93
CA SER A 203 -0.80 -7.59 -23.31
C SER A 203 -0.12 -8.83 -23.89
N TRP A 204 -0.72 -10.00 -23.69
CA TRP A 204 -0.36 -11.25 -24.36
C TRP A 204 -1.59 -12.16 -24.52
N SER A 205 -1.48 -13.17 -25.38
CA SER A 205 -2.51 -14.22 -25.50
C SER A 205 -2.19 -15.40 -24.61
N TRP A 206 -3.21 -15.97 -23.97
CA TRP A 206 -3.16 -17.21 -23.21
C TRP A 206 -4.46 -17.97 -23.46
N HIS A 207 -4.37 -19.08 -24.20
CA HIS A 207 -5.53 -19.81 -24.74
C HIS A 207 -6.57 -18.88 -25.39
N GLU A 208 -7.84 -18.96 -25.00
CA GLU A 208 -8.91 -18.10 -25.49
C GLU A 208 -8.90 -16.69 -24.87
N PHE A 209 -8.00 -16.42 -23.92
CA PHE A 209 -7.93 -15.13 -23.23
C PHE A 209 -6.88 -14.21 -23.83
N ARG A 210 -7.25 -12.93 -23.94
CA ARG A 210 -6.28 -11.83 -24.01
C ARG A 210 -6.02 -11.35 -22.58
N MET A 211 -4.78 -11.46 -22.14
CA MET A 211 -4.32 -11.02 -20.83
C MET A 211 -3.66 -9.65 -20.95
N THR A 212 -3.85 -8.77 -19.97
CA THR A 212 -3.14 -7.48 -19.88
C THR A 212 -2.79 -7.14 -18.43
N ALA A 213 -1.52 -6.91 -18.16
CA ALA A 213 -1.04 -6.48 -16.84
C ALA A 213 -1.04 -4.94 -16.75
N TYR A 214 -1.38 -4.40 -15.59
CA TYR A 214 -1.39 -2.96 -15.32
C TYR A 214 -0.69 -2.65 -14.00
N HIS A 215 0.02 -1.52 -13.97
CA HIS A 215 0.36 -0.90 -12.69
C HIS A 215 -0.91 -0.30 -12.10
N PHE A 216 -1.34 -0.86 -10.98
CA PHE A 216 -2.64 -0.61 -10.38
C PHE A 216 -2.48 -0.27 -8.90
N PRO A 217 -1.95 0.93 -8.57
CA PRO A 217 -1.56 1.31 -7.21
C PRO A 217 -2.77 1.60 -6.30
N GLY A 218 -3.63 0.61 -6.12
CA GLY A 218 -4.83 0.67 -5.32
C GLY A 218 -4.49 0.45 -3.85
N GLN A 219 -4.68 -0.76 -3.32
CA GLN A 219 -4.47 -1.05 -1.90
C GLN A 219 -3.06 -0.70 -1.43
N THR A 220 -2.06 -0.84 -2.31
CA THR A 220 -0.69 -0.37 -2.08
C THR A 220 -0.13 0.28 -3.34
N LEU A 221 0.92 1.10 -3.21
CA LEU A 221 1.64 1.64 -4.38
C LEU A 221 2.27 0.54 -5.24
N TYR A 222 2.58 -0.61 -4.63
CA TYR A 222 3.23 -1.78 -5.21
C TYR A 222 2.20 -2.87 -5.50
N HIS A 223 1.24 -2.53 -6.36
CA HIS A 223 0.08 -3.35 -6.66
C HIS A 223 -0.15 -3.45 -8.18
N GLY A 224 -0.45 -4.66 -8.63
CA GLY A 224 -0.67 -5.04 -10.03
C GLY A 224 -2.09 -5.52 -10.27
N GLY A 225 -2.69 -4.99 -11.34
CA GLY A 225 -3.99 -5.44 -11.84
C GLY A 225 -3.81 -6.35 -13.05
N LEU A 226 -4.66 -7.37 -13.17
CA LEU A 226 -4.67 -8.27 -14.32
C LEU A 226 -6.05 -8.25 -14.98
N LEU A 227 -6.08 -7.93 -16.27
CA LEU A 227 -7.27 -8.04 -17.11
C LEU A 227 -7.20 -9.32 -17.93
N ALA A 228 -8.25 -10.14 -17.89
CA ALA A 228 -8.46 -11.29 -18.76
C ALA A 228 -9.74 -11.09 -19.59
N GLU A 229 -9.61 -11.11 -20.91
CA GLU A 229 -10.72 -10.88 -21.84
C GLU A 229 -10.96 -12.11 -22.72
N SER A 230 -12.21 -12.56 -22.82
CA SER A 230 -12.64 -13.62 -23.73
C SER A 230 -14.10 -13.41 -24.12
N GLY A 231 -14.36 -13.20 -25.42
CA GLY A 231 -15.68 -12.84 -25.92
C GLY A 231 -16.25 -11.58 -25.21
N PRO A 232 -17.44 -11.65 -24.57
CA PRO A 232 -18.00 -10.52 -23.83
C PRO A 232 -17.42 -10.37 -22.41
N LEU A 233 -16.63 -11.33 -21.94
CA LEU A 233 -16.05 -11.29 -20.59
C LEU A 233 -14.82 -10.37 -20.57
N ARG A 234 -14.80 -9.47 -19.59
CA ARG A 234 -13.71 -8.54 -19.31
C ARG A 234 -13.49 -8.55 -17.81
N MET A 235 -12.75 -9.55 -17.37
CA MET A 235 -12.55 -9.90 -15.97
C MET A 235 -11.30 -9.20 -15.46
N PHE A 236 -11.45 -8.26 -14.53
CA PHE A 236 -10.33 -7.54 -13.96
C PHE A 236 -10.11 -7.97 -12.51
N PHE A 237 -8.93 -8.54 -12.25
CA PHE A 237 -8.49 -8.93 -10.92
C PHE A 237 -7.81 -7.73 -10.28
N VAL A 238 -8.50 -7.11 -9.32
CA VAL A 238 -8.12 -5.83 -8.70
C VAL A 238 -7.22 -6.00 -7.47
N GLY A 239 -6.87 -7.24 -7.13
CA GLY A 239 -6.33 -7.60 -5.81
C GLY A 239 -7.24 -7.04 -4.71
N ASP A 240 -6.66 -6.56 -3.62
CA ASP A 240 -7.44 -6.06 -2.48
C ASP A 240 -7.97 -4.63 -2.67
N SER A 241 -7.64 -3.97 -3.78
CA SER A 241 -7.88 -2.54 -3.99
C SER A 241 -9.35 -2.11 -3.85
N PHE A 242 -10.31 -2.99 -4.16
CA PHE A 242 -11.72 -2.65 -4.12
C PHE A 242 -12.57 -3.78 -3.56
N THR A 243 -13.69 -3.40 -2.94
CA THR A 243 -14.84 -4.28 -2.70
C THR A 243 -16.11 -3.63 -3.23
N MET A 244 -17.27 -4.29 -3.10
CA MET A 244 -18.57 -3.71 -3.41
C MET A 244 -18.87 -2.39 -2.67
N ALA A 245 -18.18 -2.09 -1.57
CA ALA A 245 -18.36 -0.88 -0.79
C ALA A 245 -17.42 0.28 -1.17
N GLY A 246 -16.43 0.04 -2.04
CA GLY A 246 -15.49 1.07 -2.49
C GLY A 246 -14.03 0.66 -2.34
N ILE A 247 -13.19 1.60 -1.94
CA ILE A 247 -11.73 1.52 -2.01
C ILE A 247 -11.10 1.01 -0.72
N ASP A 248 -10.00 0.29 -0.87
CA ASP A 248 -9.19 -0.23 0.22
C ASP A 248 -7.97 0.65 0.48
N ASP A 249 -8.14 1.72 1.25
CA ASP A 249 -7.07 2.66 1.61
C ASP A 249 -6.96 2.87 3.12
N TYR A 250 -7.25 1.82 3.88
CA TYR A 250 -7.28 1.88 5.34
C TYR A 250 -5.91 1.77 6.01
N CYS A 251 -4.83 1.62 5.23
CA CYS A 251 -3.46 1.54 5.75
C CYS A 251 -2.57 2.59 5.08
N ALA A 252 -2.34 3.71 5.76
CA ALA A 252 -1.48 4.79 5.28
C ALA A 252 -0.07 4.32 4.87
N HIS A 253 0.48 3.31 5.55
CA HIS A 253 1.79 2.72 5.24
C HIS A 253 1.84 2.02 3.88
N ASN A 254 0.69 1.66 3.29
CA ASN A 254 0.63 1.14 1.92
C ASN A 254 0.85 2.21 0.85
N ARG A 255 1.01 3.49 1.25
CA ARG A 255 1.29 4.62 0.36
C ARG A 255 0.15 4.90 -0.63
N ASN A 256 -1.10 4.92 -0.14
CA ASN A 256 -2.28 5.29 -0.94
C ASN A 256 -2.29 6.80 -1.21
N TRP A 257 -1.57 7.23 -2.24
CA TRP A 257 -1.44 8.64 -2.59
C TRP A 257 -2.76 9.26 -3.03
N LEU A 258 -3.04 10.45 -2.52
CA LEU A 258 -4.12 11.33 -2.99
C LEU A 258 -3.60 12.24 -4.12
N GLY A 259 -4.49 12.55 -5.05
CA GLY A 259 -4.22 13.44 -6.18
C GLY A 259 -4.74 12.88 -7.50
N ARG A 260 -4.89 13.75 -8.51
CA ARG A 260 -5.31 13.35 -9.86
C ARG A 260 -4.26 12.46 -10.53
N GLY A 261 -4.70 11.36 -11.12
CA GLY A 261 -3.86 10.44 -11.90
C GLY A 261 -2.86 9.63 -11.07
N VAL A 262 -3.00 9.60 -9.75
CA VAL A 262 -2.20 8.76 -8.84
C VAL A 262 -3.10 7.93 -7.92
N GLY A 263 -2.53 6.89 -7.30
CA GLY A 263 -3.24 6.03 -6.35
C GLY A 263 -4.60 5.55 -6.87
N PHE A 264 -5.63 5.68 -6.03
CA PHE A 264 -6.99 5.29 -6.37
C PHE A 264 -7.64 6.10 -7.50
N ASP A 265 -7.30 7.39 -7.71
CA ASP A 265 -7.86 8.14 -8.86
C ASP A 265 -7.38 7.54 -10.19
N ARG A 266 -6.11 7.12 -10.27
CA ARG A 266 -5.57 6.38 -11.42
C ARG A 266 -6.27 5.04 -11.61
N CYS A 267 -6.48 4.28 -10.54
CA CYS A 267 -7.17 2.99 -10.60
C CYS A 267 -8.60 3.16 -11.15
N LEU A 268 -9.34 4.15 -10.64
CA LEU A 268 -10.70 4.45 -11.10
C LEU A 268 -10.71 4.88 -12.56
N GLU A 269 -9.81 5.77 -12.98
CA GLU A 269 -9.68 6.19 -14.38
C GLU A 269 -9.37 5.00 -15.31
N LEU A 270 -8.50 4.08 -14.86
CA LEU A 270 -8.20 2.86 -15.60
C LEU A 270 -9.43 1.97 -15.73
N LEU A 271 -10.16 1.72 -14.63
CA LEU A 271 -11.36 0.89 -14.64
C LEU A 271 -12.48 1.50 -15.48
N GLU A 272 -12.67 2.82 -15.45
CA GLU A 272 -13.61 3.53 -16.33
C GLU A 272 -13.24 3.35 -17.81
N ARG A 273 -11.94 3.50 -18.14
CA ARG A 273 -11.44 3.33 -19.52
C ARG A 273 -11.57 1.89 -20.01
N ILE A 274 -11.24 0.92 -19.14
CA ILE A 274 -11.40 -0.48 -19.47
C ILE A 274 -12.88 -0.76 -19.63
N GLY A 275 -13.73 -0.46 -18.64
CA GLY A 275 -15.11 -0.92 -18.62
C GLY A 275 -15.20 -2.44 -18.42
N PRO A 276 -14.62 -2.97 -17.32
CA PRO A 276 -14.65 -4.39 -17.03
C PRO A 276 -16.08 -4.84 -16.75
N THR A 277 -16.41 -6.06 -17.18
CA THR A 277 -17.70 -6.66 -16.86
C THR A 277 -17.69 -7.24 -15.46
N HIS A 278 -16.54 -7.60 -14.91
CA HIS A 278 -16.40 -8.17 -13.56
C HIS A 278 -15.11 -7.69 -12.91
N LEU A 279 -15.20 -7.31 -11.64
CA LEU A 279 -14.08 -7.05 -10.73
C LEU A 279 -13.98 -8.19 -9.73
N PHE A 280 -12.75 -8.62 -9.44
CA PHE A 280 -12.47 -9.70 -8.50
C PHE A 280 -11.49 -9.25 -7.44
N ASN A 281 -11.91 -9.38 -6.19
CA ASN A 281 -11.07 -9.21 -5.00
C ASN A 281 -10.73 -10.62 -4.45
N PRO A 282 -9.47 -10.89 -4.08
CA PRO A 282 -9.03 -12.17 -3.53
C PRO A 282 -9.81 -12.65 -2.29
N HIS A 283 -10.27 -11.73 -1.44
CA HIS A 283 -10.99 -12.04 -0.19
C HIS A 283 -12.51 -12.09 -0.33
N VAL A 284 -13.03 -11.96 -1.56
CA VAL A 284 -14.47 -11.83 -1.81
C VAL A 284 -14.91 -12.88 -2.81
N ASP A 285 -15.77 -13.80 -2.38
CA ASP A 285 -16.26 -14.92 -3.20
C ASP A 285 -17.16 -14.51 -4.39
N GLN A 286 -17.58 -13.25 -4.44
CA GLN A 286 -18.44 -12.70 -5.48
C GLN A 286 -17.71 -11.70 -6.36
N ALA A 287 -17.99 -11.75 -7.65
CA ALA A 287 -17.63 -10.69 -8.56
C ALA A 287 -18.47 -9.43 -8.26
N PHE A 288 -18.00 -8.29 -8.72
CA PHE A 288 -18.76 -7.03 -8.64
C PHE A 288 -18.40 -6.10 -9.80
N ASP A 289 -19.02 -4.94 -9.81
CA ASP A 289 -18.77 -3.82 -10.72
C ASP A 289 -19.23 -2.52 -10.07
N PHE A 290 -18.88 -1.40 -10.69
CA PHE A 290 -19.36 -0.08 -10.30
C PHE A 290 -20.15 0.56 -11.44
N THR A 291 -21.14 1.36 -11.08
CA THR A 291 -21.86 2.19 -12.07
C THR A 291 -21.07 3.47 -12.39
N PRO A 292 -21.36 4.15 -13.51
CA PRO A 292 -20.77 5.46 -13.81
C PRO A 292 -20.95 6.48 -12.68
N GLU A 293 -22.07 6.44 -11.96
CA GLU A 293 -22.34 7.31 -10.79
C GLU A 293 -21.39 7.00 -9.63
N GLN A 294 -21.08 5.73 -9.40
CA GLN A 294 -20.17 5.33 -8.32
C GLN A 294 -18.71 5.67 -8.64
N TYR A 295 -18.27 5.51 -9.89
CA TYR A 295 -16.96 5.99 -10.31
C TYR A 295 -16.84 7.51 -10.08
N ARG A 296 -17.83 8.29 -10.54
CA ARG A 296 -17.88 9.74 -10.29
C ARG A 296 -17.86 10.07 -8.80
N PHE A 297 -18.69 9.41 -8.00
CA PHE A 297 -18.77 9.63 -6.55
C PHE A 297 -17.43 9.36 -5.86
N MET A 298 -16.76 8.25 -6.17
CA MET A 298 -15.46 7.91 -5.58
C MET A 298 -14.38 8.94 -5.96
N ARG A 299 -14.34 9.38 -7.22
CA ARG A 299 -13.36 10.38 -7.67
C ARG A 299 -13.61 11.76 -7.07
N GLU A 300 -14.87 12.19 -6.98
CA GLU A 300 -15.25 13.43 -6.30
C GLU A 300 -14.91 13.37 -4.81
N ASN A 301 -15.17 12.24 -4.16
CA ASN A 301 -14.81 12.02 -2.76
C ASN A 301 -13.29 12.09 -2.55
N LEU A 302 -12.49 11.41 -3.39
CA LEU A 302 -11.02 11.47 -3.32
C LEU A 302 -10.49 12.90 -3.51
N SER A 303 -11.05 13.68 -4.45
CA SER A 303 -10.68 15.09 -4.61
C SER A 303 -11.06 15.94 -3.39
N GLN A 304 -12.21 15.68 -2.76
CA GLN A 304 -12.59 16.33 -1.50
C GLN A 304 -11.64 15.95 -0.36
N ARG A 305 -11.27 14.67 -0.26
CA ARG A 305 -10.32 14.18 0.75
C ARG A 305 -8.95 14.81 0.61
N GLU A 306 -8.44 15.01 -0.62
CA GLU A 306 -7.18 15.72 -0.84
C GLU A 306 -7.19 17.11 -0.16
N LYS A 307 -8.28 17.88 -0.35
CA LYS A 307 -8.44 19.20 0.28
C LYS A 307 -8.58 19.10 1.79
N LEU A 308 -9.48 18.25 2.27
CA LEU A 308 -9.79 18.11 3.69
C LEU A 308 -8.60 17.61 4.50
N PHE A 309 -7.85 16.64 3.97
CA PHE A 309 -6.66 16.11 4.62
C PHE A 309 -5.53 17.15 4.57
N GLY A 310 -5.46 17.96 3.50
CA GLY A 310 -4.55 19.10 3.43
C GLY A 310 -4.76 20.12 4.55
N GLU A 311 -5.98 20.23 5.10
CA GLU A 311 -6.26 21.10 6.25
C GLU A 311 -5.79 20.53 7.61
N LEU A 312 -5.40 19.25 7.68
CA LEU A 312 -4.90 18.59 8.89
C LEU A 312 -3.39 18.70 9.04
N PHE A 313 -2.66 18.87 7.94
CA PHE A 313 -1.22 18.75 7.91
C PHE A 313 -0.54 20.11 7.63
N PRO A 314 0.66 20.36 8.19
CA PRO A 314 1.38 21.62 8.01
C PRO A 314 2.16 21.70 6.68
N TRP A 315 1.82 20.86 5.70
CA TRP A 315 2.56 20.68 4.45
C TRP A 315 1.72 21.16 3.26
N ASP A 316 2.38 21.47 2.14
CA ASP A 316 1.71 21.96 0.91
C ASP A 316 0.93 20.87 0.17
N HIS A 317 1.04 19.61 0.60
CA HIS A 317 0.31 18.49 0.05
C HIS A 317 -0.09 17.47 1.14
N PRO A 318 -1.31 16.90 1.11
CA PRO A 318 -1.78 15.95 2.13
C PRO A 318 -0.94 14.68 2.22
N ASN A 319 -0.34 14.23 1.11
CA ASN A 319 0.46 13.00 1.10
C ASN A 319 1.65 13.01 2.06
N TYR A 320 2.21 14.17 2.45
CA TYR A 320 3.25 14.19 3.50
C TYR A 320 2.73 13.74 4.88
N GLY A 321 1.42 13.80 5.10
CA GLY A 321 0.77 13.30 6.30
C GLY A 321 0.15 11.90 6.17
N THR A 322 0.00 11.37 4.95
CA THR A 322 -0.61 10.05 4.70
C THR A 322 0.33 9.01 4.09
N ASP A 323 1.48 9.40 3.57
CA ASP A 323 2.54 8.49 3.09
C ASP A 323 3.69 8.51 4.09
N GLU A 324 3.67 7.65 5.13
CA GLU A 324 4.77 7.61 6.12
C GLU A 324 6.14 7.34 5.47
N CYS A 325 6.14 6.58 4.37
CA CYS A 325 7.34 6.17 3.63
C CYS A 325 7.76 7.20 2.56
N TRP A 326 7.29 8.45 2.63
CA TRP A 326 7.75 9.53 1.75
C TRP A 326 9.25 9.83 1.92
N VAL A 327 9.83 9.49 3.07
CA VAL A 327 11.28 9.30 3.22
C VAL A 327 11.52 7.87 3.66
N ARG A 328 12.42 7.16 2.98
CA ARG A 328 12.83 5.81 3.37
C ARG A 328 14.30 5.55 3.09
N CYS A 329 14.90 4.69 3.90
CA CYS A 329 16.20 4.10 3.62
C CYS A 329 16.06 2.91 2.66
N PHE A 330 16.96 2.77 1.68
CA PHE A 330 16.98 1.66 0.73
C PHE A 330 18.42 1.17 0.46
N PRO A 331 18.71 -0.13 0.60
CA PRO A 331 17.84 -1.14 1.22
C PRO A 331 17.58 -0.81 2.70
N TYR A 332 16.36 -1.06 3.17
CA TYR A 332 16.00 -0.87 4.58
C TYR A 332 16.83 -1.78 5.48
N GLU A 333 16.84 -3.10 5.22
CA GLU A 333 17.75 -4.04 5.87
C GLU A 333 18.81 -4.56 4.89
N GLN A 334 20.08 -4.57 5.32
CA GLN A 334 21.18 -5.14 4.54
C GLN A 334 22.22 -5.82 5.42
N LYS A 335 22.86 -6.88 4.87
CA LYS A 335 24.02 -7.52 5.50
C LYS A 335 25.28 -6.71 5.22
N VAL A 336 26.10 -6.50 6.24
CA VAL A 336 27.35 -5.74 6.16
C VAL A 336 28.50 -6.48 6.85
N GLN A 337 29.73 -6.13 6.50
CA GLN A 337 30.93 -6.69 7.13
C GLN A 337 31.59 -5.65 8.05
N PRO A 338 32.08 -6.04 9.25
CA PRO A 338 32.88 -5.16 10.09
C PRO A 338 34.09 -4.61 9.33
N GLY A 339 34.36 -3.31 9.47
CA GLY A 339 35.47 -2.63 8.80
C GLY A 339 35.21 -2.26 7.33
N ALA A 340 34.09 -2.69 6.74
CA ALA A 340 33.72 -2.32 5.38
C ALA A 340 33.03 -0.95 5.31
N ILE A 341 32.77 -0.50 4.08
CA ILE A 341 31.89 0.66 3.81
C ILE A 341 30.58 0.12 3.23
N ALA A 342 29.48 0.39 3.92
CA ALA A 342 28.13 0.09 3.45
C ALA A 342 27.58 1.26 2.61
N GLY A 343 26.86 0.93 1.53
CA GLY A 343 26.11 1.90 0.73
C GLY A 343 24.65 1.93 1.16
N LEU A 344 24.05 3.12 1.21
CA LEU A 344 22.64 3.29 1.56
C LEU A 344 22.06 4.48 0.78
N ASP A 345 20.93 4.30 0.13
CA ASP A 345 20.17 5.43 -0.41
C ASP A 345 19.15 5.91 0.62
N VAL A 346 19.01 7.23 0.75
CA VAL A 346 17.82 7.85 1.32
C VAL A 346 16.94 8.29 0.16
N VAL A 347 15.82 7.59 -0.01
CA VAL A 347 14.82 7.88 -1.05
C VAL A 347 13.80 8.85 -0.48
N VAL A 348 13.59 9.96 -1.19
CA VAL A 348 12.65 11.01 -0.79
C VAL A 348 11.65 11.25 -1.91
N THR A 349 10.37 11.06 -1.63
CA THR A 349 9.24 11.40 -2.52
C THR A 349 8.87 12.86 -2.31
N ASN A 350 9.08 13.68 -3.34
CA ASN A 350 8.62 15.07 -3.33
C ASN A 350 7.15 15.13 -3.74
N HIS A 351 6.25 15.21 -2.74
CA HIS A 351 4.81 15.37 -2.97
C HIS A 351 4.41 16.80 -3.39
N SER A 352 5.33 17.77 -3.35
CA SER A 352 5.05 19.15 -3.75
C SER A 352 4.97 19.30 -5.28
N ALA A 353 4.24 20.32 -5.72
CA ALA A 353 4.17 20.72 -7.13
C ALA A 353 5.39 21.55 -7.58
N VAL A 354 6.29 21.88 -6.66
CA VAL A 354 7.53 22.61 -6.90
C VAL A 354 8.75 21.77 -6.52
N PRO A 355 9.93 22.04 -7.11
CA PRO A 355 11.14 21.37 -6.70
C PRO A 355 11.47 21.67 -5.23
N GLN A 356 11.94 20.67 -4.50
CA GLN A 356 12.32 20.82 -3.09
C GLN A 356 13.80 20.48 -2.89
N ALA A 357 14.47 21.25 -2.03
CA ALA A 357 15.79 20.90 -1.55
C ALA A 357 15.66 19.85 -0.45
N ALA A 358 16.47 18.80 -0.53
CA ALA A 358 16.54 17.77 0.50
C ALA A 358 17.99 17.51 0.86
N ALA A 359 18.24 17.18 2.13
CA ALA A 359 19.53 16.67 2.56
C ALA A 359 19.33 15.54 3.57
N CYS A 360 20.30 14.64 3.65
CA CYS A 360 20.31 13.60 4.65
C CYS A 360 21.71 13.42 5.24
N ARG A 361 21.78 12.86 6.44
CA ARG A 361 23.03 12.33 6.98
C ARG A 361 22.75 11.15 7.92
N PRO A 362 23.60 10.12 7.94
CA PRO A 362 23.52 9.08 8.93
C PRO A 362 23.97 9.64 10.30
N VAL A 363 23.31 9.15 11.35
CA VAL A 363 23.64 9.43 12.75
C VAL A 363 24.01 8.10 13.41
N PRO A 364 25.29 7.67 13.29
CA PRO A 364 25.72 6.41 13.89
C PRO A 364 25.43 6.36 15.39
N PRO A 365 25.05 5.18 15.94
CA PRO A 365 24.90 5.02 17.38
C PRO A 365 26.16 5.46 18.12
N ARG A 366 26.01 6.08 19.29
CA ARG A 366 27.16 6.55 20.10
C ARG A 366 28.19 5.45 20.39
N ALA A 367 27.74 4.19 20.48
CA ALA A 367 28.60 3.02 20.67
C ALA A 367 29.63 2.83 19.54
N TRP A 368 29.37 3.34 18.34
CA TRP A 368 30.28 3.26 17.19
C TRP A 368 31.44 4.25 17.29
N LYS A 369 31.39 5.19 18.26
CA LYS A 369 32.40 6.24 18.49
C LYS A 369 32.68 7.11 17.25
N SER A 370 31.75 7.13 16.31
CA SER A 370 31.71 8.02 15.15
C SER A 370 30.59 9.06 15.36
N GLY A 371 30.89 10.34 15.18
CA GLY A 371 29.87 11.39 15.18
C GLY A 371 28.96 11.35 13.95
N PRO A 372 27.94 12.22 13.86
CA PRO A 372 27.15 12.39 12.64
C PRO A 372 28.04 12.72 11.45
N GLN A 373 27.74 12.14 10.29
CA GLN A 373 28.47 12.44 9.06
C GLN A 373 28.06 13.80 8.47
N PRO A 374 28.83 14.34 7.50
CA PRO A 374 28.42 15.51 6.72
C PRO A 374 27.06 15.29 6.02
N TRP A 375 26.37 16.39 5.74
CA TRP A 375 25.12 16.37 4.97
C TRP A 375 25.41 16.05 3.50
N VAL A 376 24.60 15.14 2.94
CA VAL A 376 24.49 14.92 1.50
C VAL A 376 23.23 15.62 1.02
N GLU A 377 23.38 16.51 0.04
CA GLU A 377 22.32 17.40 -0.43
C GLU A 377 21.90 17.06 -1.86
N GLY A 378 20.65 17.33 -2.19
CA GLY A 378 20.12 17.19 -3.54
C GLY A 378 18.87 18.01 -3.76
N LYS A 379 18.51 18.17 -5.03
CA LYS A 379 17.27 18.84 -5.44
C LYS A 379 16.33 17.81 -6.06
N LEU A 380 15.13 17.73 -5.50
CA LEU A 380 14.10 16.80 -5.93
C LEU A 380 13.17 17.49 -6.92
N ALA A 381 12.91 16.85 -8.06
CA ALA A 381 11.93 17.33 -9.01
C ALA A 381 10.51 17.26 -8.40
N PRO A 382 9.55 18.10 -8.84
CA PRO A 382 8.17 18.02 -8.40
C PRO A 382 7.58 16.64 -8.66
N LYS A 383 6.79 16.12 -7.72
CA LYS A 383 6.02 14.87 -7.89
C LYS A 383 6.87 13.65 -8.29
N GLN A 384 8.14 13.61 -7.86
CA GLN A 384 9.08 12.54 -8.18
C GLN A 384 9.80 12.06 -6.92
N GLU A 385 10.31 10.82 -6.98
CA GLU A 385 11.28 10.34 -6.01
C GLU A 385 12.69 10.77 -6.42
N GLY A 386 13.50 11.20 -5.45
CA GLY A 386 14.94 11.37 -5.62
C GLY A 386 15.71 10.54 -4.59
N ARG A 387 17.00 10.31 -4.87
CA ARG A 387 17.88 9.47 -4.06
C ARG A 387 19.10 10.26 -3.62
N LEU A 388 19.41 10.19 -2.34
CA LEU A 388 20.61 10.75 -1.74
C LEU A 388 21.48 9.60 -1.22
N ALA A 389 22.62 9.38 -1.87
CA ALA A 389 23.50 8.25 -1.57
C ALA A 389 24.41 8.55 -0.36
N LEU A 390 24.38 7.66 0.62
CA LEU A 390 25.20 7.68 1.82
C LEU A 390 26.25 6.55 1.80
N ARG A 391 27.40 6.81 2.42
CA ARG A 391 28.48 5.83 2.60
C ARG A 391 28.83 5.72 4.08
N ILE A 392 28.59 4.56 4.67
CA ILE A 392 28.73 4.35 6.12
C ILE A 392 29.92 3.44 6.40
N ALA A 393 30.90 3.95 7.14
CA ALA A 393 32.00 3.14 7.65
C ALA A 393 31.49 2.27 8.81
N ILE A 394 31.62 0.95 8.66
CA ILE A 394 31.21 -0.01 9.68
C ILE A 394 32.39 -0.23 10.65
N PRO A 395 32.20 -0.06 11.98
CA PRO A 395 33.28 -0.29 12.94
C PRO A 395 33.89 -1.69 12.80
N ALA A 396 35.22 -1.79 12.85
CA ALA A 396 35.93 -3.06 12.67
C ALA A 396 35.64 -4.09 13.78
N GLN A 397 35.20 -3.63 14.96
CA GLN A 397 34.87 -4.46 16.13
C GLN A 397 33.36 -4.44 16.42
N LEU A 398 32.52 -4.16 15.41
CA LEU A 398 31.08 -4.17 15.60
C LEU A 398 30.62 -5.63 15.85
N PRO A 399 29.90 -5.92 16.95
CA PRO A 399 29.47 -7.28 17.25
C PRO A 399 28.39 -7.73 16.26
N ALA A 400 28.30 -9.05 16.06
CA ALA A 400 27.24 -9.66 15.26
C ALA A 400 25.85 -9.26 15.79
N GLY A 401 24.91 -9.04 14.87
CA GLY A 401 23.54 -8.66 15.22
C GLY A 401 22.96 -7.55 14.34
N ARG A 402 21.76 -7.09 14.71
CA ARG A 402 21.04 -6.01 14.02
C ARG A 402 21.38 -4.67 14.67
N HIS A 403 21.87 -3.74 13.87
CA HIS A 403 22.21 -2.38 14.29
C HIS A 403 21.31 -1.39 13.57
N VAL A 404 20.60 -0.55 14.33
CA VAL A 404 19.79 0.54 13.79
C VAL A 404 20.70 1.73 13.48
N LEU A 405 20.59 2.25 12.27
CA LEU A 405 21.27 3.46 11.82
C LEU A 405 20.22 4.56 11.54
N PRO A 406 19.99 5.47 12.50
CA PRO A 406 19.12 6.62 12.27
C PRO A 406 19.69 7.58 11.22
N VAL A 407 18.79 8.30 10.55
CA VAL A 407 19.11 9.29 9.52
C VAL A 407 18.39 10.60 9.84
N ASP A 408 19.15 11.69 9.92
CA ASP A 408 18.59 13.03 9.96
C ASP A 408 18.20 13.47 8.54
N ILE A 409 17.10 14.19 8.42
CA ILE A 409 16.62 14.74 7.15
C ILE A 409 16.50 16.27 7.26
N ARG A 410 16.85 16.97 6.19
CA ARG A 410 16.42 18.33 5.92
C ARG A 410 15.53 18.32 4.69
N TYR A 411 14.40 18.98 4.78
CA TYR A 411 13.45 19.09 3.68
C TYR A 411 12.88 20.50 3.61
N GLY A 412 13.27 21.25 2.57
CA GLY A 412 13.03 22.69 2.52
C GLY A 412 13.61 23.39 3.76
N GLN A 413 12.75 24.01 4.57
CA GLN A 413 13.15 24.69 5.82
C GLN A 413 13.12 23.79 7.05
N LEU A 414 12.63 22.55 6.92
CA LEU A 414 12.40 21.66 8.05
C LEU A 414 13.65 20.83 8.33
N VAL A 415 13.95 20.66 9.61
CA VAL A 415 14.98 19.75 10.12
C VAL A 415 14.27 18.66 10.90
N LEU A 416 14.38 17.43 10.42
CA LEU A 416 13.73 16.24 10.95
C LEU A 416 14.82 15.31 11.49
N PRO A 417 15.18 15.42 12.78
CA PRO A 417 16.23 14.61 13.37
C PRO A 417 15.76 13.15 13.50
N GLN A 418 16.63 12.20 13.16
CA GLN A 418 16.36 10.75 13.24
C GLN A 418 14.99 10.36 12.66
N TRP A 419 14.64 10.94 11.52
CA TRP A 419 13.31 10.81 10.90
C TRP A 419 13.03 9.41 10.36
N THR A 420 14.07 8.75 9.88
CA THR A 420 14.02 7.38 9.35
C THR A 420 15.30 6.64 9.74
N GLU A 421 15.36 5.36 9.42
CA GLU A 421 16.42 4.46 9.83
C GLU A 421 16.67 3.38 8.78
N ALA A 422 17.89 2.84 8.81
CA ALA A 422 18.26 1.59 8.15
C ALA A 422 18.70 0.55 9.17
N ILE A 423 18.59 -0.73 8.81
CA ILE A 423 19.04 -1.88 9.60
C ILE A 423 20.28 -2.48 8.93
N LEU A 424 21.36 -2.52 9.69
CA LEU A 424 22.62 -3.12 9.27
C LEU A 424 22.82 -4.42 10.05
N VAL A 425 22.89 -5.54 9.34
CA VAL A 425 23.05 -6.88 9.91
C VAL A 425 24.50 -7.31 9.76
N VAL A 426 25.20 -7.45 10.88
CA VAL A 426 26.61 -7.90 10.95
C VAL A 426 26.67 -9.40 11.18
#